data_AF-A0A0Q5JM19-F1
#
_entry.id   AF-A0A0Q5JM19-F1
#
_cell.length_a   1.000
_cell.length_b   1.000
_cell.length_c   1.000
_cell.angle_alpha   90.00
_cell.angle_beta   90.00
_cell.angle_gamma   90.00
#
_symmetry.space_group_name_H-M   'P 1'
#
loop_
_entity.id
_entity.type
_entity.pdbx_description
1 polymer ?
#
loop_
_entity_poly.entity_id
_entity_poly.type
_entity_poly.pdbx_seq_one_letter_code
_entity_poly.pdbx_strand_id
1 'polypeptide(L)'
;MQHVWRRTTPLTRTVTAVVLVALVAAGIWWFGIRDASAASTEPITRTVAASLTTLQKSVGGSGTLTPSVQQDVSFEVSGTVTAVPVAVGQTVAAGQTLATVDTLQLTADLLQAKATLADARAKLADASGTAQVAAAQAQVDVAQSGVDTAQAAMDDATLTAPVAGLLTAVNLEAGDAVGSGDGPTTDTEAQFTVVGTDAWQVEVTVSDADVALIEAGDQAEVTLDGATAPVFGTISEIGLLSTGDTGVVAYPVTVAITGDQDGLHDGVAAEVELVYERRTDVLTVPSLAVTTAEDGTTTVQQTGADGELVDVPVTTGETSGNVTEITDGLVEGDEVVLAVFTPGTGGSGRQGPQLPEGGMVFEGGPGGGPQNQQGGPADG
;
A
#
# COMPACT_ATOMS: atom_id res chain seq x y z
N MET A 1 -117.34 -38.57 36.23
CA MET A 1 -115.99 -39.17 36.31
C MET A 1 -115.16 -38.72 35.11
N GLN A 2 -113.84 -38.81 35.24
CA GLN A 2 -112.78 -38.63 34.21
C GLN A 2 -112.19 -37.22 34.03
N HIS A 3 -110.84 -37.23 33.90
CA HIS A 3 -109.92 -36.08 33.83
C HIS A 3 -109.69 -35.65 32.36
N VAL A 4 -109.02 -34.52 32.06
CA VAL A 4 -107.63 -34.41 31.52
C VAL A 4 -107.54 -33.02 30.83
N TRP A 5 -106.44 -32.26 30.74
CA TRP A 5 -105.20 -32.06 31.52
C TRP A 5 -104.53 -30.76 30.98
N ARG A 6 -103.58 -30.12 31.68
CA ARG A 6 -102.92 -28.88 31.18
C ARG A 6 -101.89 -29.18 30.09
N ARG A 7 -101.75 -28.27 29.10
CA ARG A 7 -100.55 -28.16 28.24
C ARG A 7 -100.10 -26.70 28.15
N THR A 8 -98.85 -26.44 28.50
CA THR A 8 -98.16 -25.15 28.34
C THR A 8 -97.29 -25.16 27.08
N THR A 9 -97.19 -24.04 26.37
CA THR A 9 -96.51 -23.94 25.07
C THR A 9 -95.03 -23.50 25.19
N PRO A 10 -94.11 -24.04 24.36
CA PRO A 10 -92.66 -23.80 24.49
C PRO A 10 -92.09 -22.72 23.54
N LEU A 11 -92.88 -21.73 23.11
CA LEU A 11 -92.52 -20.81 22.02
C LEU A 11 -91.71 -19.56 22.42
N THR A 12 -91.65 -19.19 23.70
CA THR A 12 -90.96 -17.96 24.16
C THR A 12 -89.45 -18.13 24.38
N ARG A 13 -88.95 -19.37 24.50
CA ARG A 13 -87.54 -19.67 24.79
C ARG A 13 -86.61 -19.66 23.57
N THR A 14 -87.14 -19.91 22.37
CA THR A 14 -86.35 -19.93 21.14
C THR A 14 -86.00 -18.52 20.66
N VAL A 15 -86.95 -17.58 20.74
CA VAL A 15 -86.75 -16.18 20.34
C VAL A 15 -85.68 -15.48 21.20
N THR A 16 -85.65 -15.74 22.51
CA THR A 16 -84.63 -15.18 23.42
C THR A 16 -83.23 -15.69 23.14
N ALA A 17 -83.09 -16.97 22.74
CA ALA A 17 -81.79 -17.54 22.38
C ALA A 17 -81.19 -16.90 21.12
N VAL A 18 -82.01 -16.67 20.08
CA VAL A 18 -81.55 -16.06 18.81
C VAL A 18 -81.07 -14.62 19.02
N VAL A 19 -81.78 -13.81 19.82
CA VAL A 19 -81.38 -12.43 20.12
C VAL A 19 -80.06 -12.37 20.90
N LEU A 20 -79.84 -13.29 21.86
CA LEU A 20 -78.56 -13.38 22.57
C LEU A 20 -77.39 -13.74 21.64
N VAL A 21 -77.57 -14.68 20.72
CA VAL A 21 -76.53 -15.04 19.74
C VAL A 21 -76.22 -13.87 18.80
N ALA A 22 -77.23 -13.12 18.36
CA ALA A 22 -77.03 -11.93 17.52
C ALA A 22 -76.26 -10.82 18.24
N LEU A 23 -76.56 -10.57 19.53
CA LEU A 23 -75.84 -9.58 20.33
C LEU A 23 -74.40 -10.00 20.66
N VAL A 24 -74.16 -11.30 20.89
CA VAL A 24 -72.80 -11.83 21.07
C VAL A 24 -72.00 -11.73 19.77
N ALA A 25 -72.59 -12.06 18.62
CA ALA A 25 -71.94 -11.90 17.32
C ALA A 25 -71.62 -10.42 17.00
N ALA A 26 -72.55 -9.50 17.28
CA ALA A 26 -72.33 -8.07 17.13
C ALA A 26 -71.26 -7.53 18.09
N GLY A 27 -71.21 -8.02 19.33
CA GLY A 27 -70.16 -7.71 20.30
C GLY A 27 -68.78 -8.20 19.86
N ILE A 28 -68.68 -9.43 19.38
CA ILE A 28 -67.44 -10.01 18.84
C ILE A 28 -66.98 -9.23 17.59
N TRP A 29 -67.91 -8.83 16.71
CA TRP A 29 -67.58 -8.05 15.52
C TRP A 29 -67.14 -6.63 15.86
N TRP A 30 -67.82 -5.96 16.80
CA TRP A 30 -67.51 -4.58 17.20
C TRP A 30 -66.22 -4.45 18.02
N PHE A 31 -65.94 -5.43 18.88
CA PHE A 31 -64.74 -5.47 19.73
C PHE A 31 -63.54 -6.09 18.99
N GLY A 32 -63.75 -7.14 18.20
CA GLY A 32 -62.68 -7.86 17.48
C GLY A 32 -62.15 -7.16 16.21
N ILE A 33 -62.77 -6.08 15.75
CA ILE A 33 -62.35 -5.33 14.55
C ILE A 33 -61.88 -3.90 14.88
N ARG A 34 -62.13 -3.40 16.11
CA ARG A 34 -61.69 -2.05 16.52
C ARG A 34 -60.29 -2.01 17.16
N ASP A 35 -59.83 -3.11 17.75
CA ASP A 35 -58.47 -3.24 18.30
C ASP A 35 -57.51 -3.92 17.31
N ALA A 36 -57.69 -3.63 16.01
CA ALA A 36 -56.66 -3.77 14.99
C ALA A 36 -56.09 -2.39 14.60
N SER A 37 -55.92 -1.51 15.60
CA SER A 37 -54.88 -0.49 15.52
C SER A 37 -53.57 -1.22 15.29
N ALA A 38 -53.02 -1.09 14.08
CA ALA A 38 -51.66 -1.50 13.83
C ALA A 38 -50.80 -0.76 14.87
N ALA A 39 -50.19 -1.51 15.79
CA ALA A 39 -49.11 -0.96 16.58
C ALA A 39 -48.02 -0.62 15.57
N SER A 40 -47.88 0.67 15.27
CA SER A 40 -46.75 1.17 14.52
C SER A 40 -45.50 0.76 15.29
N THR A 41 -44.82 -0.28 14.81
CA THR A 41 -43.46 -0.57 15.29
C THR A 41 -42.65 0.66 14.94
N GLU A 42 -42.38 1.51 15.94
CA GLU A 42 -41.55 2.70 15.73
C GLU A 42 -40.23 2.21 15.11
N PRO A 43 -39.85 2.70 13.91
CA PRO A 43 -38.60 2.29 13.32
C PRO A 43 -37.49 2.74 14.28
N ILE A 44 -36.61 1.80 14.63
CA ILE A 44 -35.41 2.07 15.43
C ILE A 44 -34.39 2.84 14.56
N THR A 45 -34.73 4.09 14.26
CA THR A 45 -33.91 5.01 13.48
C THR A 45 -32.61 5.31 14.23
N ARG A 46 -31.51 5.30 13.48
CA ARG A 46 -30.22 5.76 13.97
C ARG A 46 -29.84 6.99 13.18
N THR A 47 -29.77 8.14 13.84
CA THR A 47 -29.22 9.36 13.27
C THR A 47 -27.69 9.32 13.26
N VAL A 48 -27.11 10.05 12.32
CA VAL A 48 -25.70 10.44 12.27
C VAL A 48 -25.66 11.89 11.79
N ALA A 49 -24.89 12.74 12.44
CA ALA A 49 -24.70 14.12 11.98
C ALA A 49 -23.83 14.14 10.71
N ALA A 50 -24.20 14.97 9.73
CA ALA A 50 -23.32 15.31 8.62
C ALA A 50 -22.07 16.03 9.16
N SER A 51 -20.89 15.59 8.75
CA SER A 51 -19.62 16.10 9.29
C SER A 51 -18.62 16.43 8.19
N LEU A 52 -17.78 17.42 8.47
CA LEU A 52 -16.61 17.71 7.65
C LEU A 52 -15.58 16.58 7.81
N THR A 53 -15.17 15.99 6.68
CA THR A 53 -14.21 14.89 6.58
C THR A 53 -13.16 15.23 5.54
N THR A 54 -11.94 14.72 5.71
CA THR A 54 -10.93 14.76 4.64
C THR A 54 -11.16 13.58 3.70
N LEU A 55 -11.46 13.86 2.43
CA LEU A 55 -11.42 12.85 1.38
C LEU A 55 -10.01 12.79 0.78
N GLN A 56 -9.51 11.59 0.52
CA GLN A 56 -8.26 11.39 -0.20
C GLN A 56 -8.38 10.25 -1.20
N LYS A 57 -7.58 10.31 -2.26
CA LYS A 57 -7.37 9.23 -3.23
C LYS A 57 -5.92 8.82 -3.18
N SER A 58 -5.71 7.51 -3.09
CA SER A 58 -4.39 6.89 -3.10
C SER A 58 -4.27 5.83 -4.17
N VAL A 59 -3.04 5.60 -4.61
CA VAL A 59 -2.62 4.41 -5.36
C VAL A 59 -1.83 3.54 -4.39
N GLY A 60 -2.23 2.28 -4.24
CA GLY A 60 -1.49 1.30 -3.43
C GLY A 60 -0.34 0.68 -4.23
N GLY A 61 0.83 0.59 -3.60
CA GLY A 61 1.99 -0.15 -4.10
C GLY A 61 2.65 -0.94 -2.97
N SER A 62 3.49 -1.91 -3.33
CA SER A 62 4.35 -2.61 -2.36
C SER A 62 5.80 -2.57 -2.84
N GLY A 63 6.72 -2.65 -1.87
CA GLY A 63 8.15 -2.54 -2.10
C GLY A 63 8.97 -2.91 -0.87
N THR A 64 10.23 -2.51 -0.87
CA THR A 64 11.16 -2.72 0.24
C THR A 64 11.78 -1.41 0.66
N LEU A 65 11.88 -1.21 1.97
CA LEU A 65 12.61 -0.10 2.56
C LEU A 65 14.11 -0.31 2.39
N THR A 66 14.80 0.66 1.79
CA THR A 66 16.25 0.66 1.57
C THR A 66 16.86 1.99 2.00
N PRO A 67 18.14 2.02 2.38
CA PRO A 67 18.85 3.27 2.60
C PRO A 67 19.03 4.03 1.28
N SER A 68 18.81 5.35 1.27
CA SER A 68 19.04 6.18 0.07
C SER A 68 20.51 6.30 -0.34
N VAL A 69 21.43 5.91 0.56
CA VAL A 69 22.87 5.88 0.30
C VAL A 69 23.41 4.52 0.71
N GLN A 70 23.73 3.69 -0.27
CA GLN A 70 24.54 2.49 -0.11
C GLN A 70 25.74 2.63 -1.05
N GLN A 71 26.94 2.33 -0.53
CA GLN A 71 28.19 2.43 -1.28
C GLN A 71 29.08 1.23 -0.95
N ASP A 72 29.44 0.49 -1.99
CA ASP A 72 30.42 -0.58 -1.94
C ASP A 72 31.81 0.00 -2.21
N VAL A 73 32.74 -0.26 -1.29
CA VAL A 73 34.03 0.42 -1.23
C VAL A 73 35.14 -0.63 -1.31
N SER A 74 36.02 -0.49 -2.30
CA SER A 74 37.07 -1.46 -2.63
C SER A 74 38.37 -0.75 -3.01
N PHE A 75 39.52 -1.38 -2.79
CA PHE A 75 40.82 -0.85 -3.23
C PHE A 75 40.94 -0.80 -4.76
N GLU A 76 41.28 0.37 -5.29
CA GLU A 76 41.63 0.56 -6.71
C GLU A 76 43.08 0.11 -7.03
N VAL A 77 43.88 -0.21 -6.01
CA VAL A 77 45.29 -0.61 -6.14
C VAL A 77 45.54 -2.03 -5.63
N SER A 78 46.55 -2.67 -6.22
CA SER A 78 46.99 -4.01 -5.83
C SER A 78 48.05 -3.98 -4.75
N GLY A 79 47.88 -4.78 -3.71
CA GLY A 79 48.79 -4.82 -2.57
C GLY A 79 48.36 -5.81 -1.48
N THR A 80 49.12 -5.86 -0.39
CA THR A 80 48.77 -6.62 0.82
C THR A 80 48.23 -5.67 1.88
N VAL A 81 47.11 -6.01 2.50
CA VAL A 81 46.48 -5.22 3.56
C VAL A 81 47.34 -5.23 4.81
N THR A 82 47.66 -4.05 5.33
CA THR A 82 48.51 -3.87 6.52
C THR A 82 47.68 -3.61 7.78
N ALA A 83 46.54 -2.94 7.66
CA ALA A 83 45.63 -2.68 8.77
C ALA A 83 44.18 -2.47 8.29
N VAL A 84 43.24 -2.89 9.13
CA VAL A 84 41.80 -2.61 9.02
C VAL A 84 41.35 -2.06 10.38
N PRO A 85 41.37 -0.73 10.61
CA PRO A 85 41.06 -0.12 11.90
C PRO A 85 39.56 0.00 12.22
N VAL A 86 38.69 -0.65 11.44
CA VAL A 86 37.21 -0.59 11.56
C VAL A 86 36.60 -1.98 11.73
N ALA A 87 35.33 -2.04 12.16
CA ALA A 87 34.60 -3.29 12.33
C ALA A 87 33.15 -3.19 11.82
N VAL A 88 32.55 -4.34 11.49
CA VAL A 88 31.11 -4.44 11.16
C VAL A 88 30.26 -3.87 12.31
N GLY A 89 29.24 -3.10 11.97
CA GLY A 89 28.37 -2.41 12.92
C GLY A 89 28.94 -1.10 13.48
N GLN A 90 30.11 -0.65 13.03
CA GLN A 90 30.66 0.66 13.36
C GLN A 90 30.10 1.75 12.45
N THR A 91 29.66 2.87 13.02
CA THR A 91 29.41 4.11 12.26
C THR A 91 30.73 4.79 11.92
N VAL A 92 30.95 5.08 10.64
CA VAL A 92 32.11 5.79 10.10
C VAL A 92 31.74 7.17 9.57
N ALA A 93 32.69 8.11 9.62
CA ALA A 93 32.55 9.43 8.98
C ALA A 93 33.11 9.41 7.56
N ALA A 94 32.62 10.30 6.68
CA ALA A 94 33.21 10.51 5.36
C ALA A 94 34.70 10.89 5.48
N GLY A 95 35.56 10.26 4.67
CA GLY A 95 37.02 10.38 4.71
C GLY A 95 37.70 9.58 5.83
N GLN A 96 36.97 8.82 6.65
CA GLN A 96 37.58 7.94 7.65
C GLN A 96 38.26 6.75 6.99
N THR A 97 39.51 6.45 7.39
CA THR A 97 40.24 5.26 6.95
C THR A 97 39.52 3.96 7.32
N LEU A 98 39.22 3.15 6.31
CA LEU A 98 38.66 1.81 6.42
C LEU A 98 39.76 0.74 6.44
N ALA A 99 40.77 0.88 5.57
CA ALA A 99 41.91 -0.02 5.48
C ALA A 99 43.13 0.66 4.85
N THR A 100 44.31 0.05 5.03
CA THR A 100 45.56 0.46 4.36
C THR A 100 46.27 -0.74 3.74
N VAL A 101 46.84 -0.59 2.54
CA VAL A 101 47.75 -1.57 1.94
C VAL A 101 49.22 -1.18 2.12
N ASP A 102 50.14 -2.13 1.86
CA ASP A 102 51.58 -1.87 1.88
C ASP A 102 51.98 -0.89 0.76
N THR A 103 52.47 0.28 1.15
CA THR A 103 52.88 1.36 0.26
C THR A 103 54.31 1.23 -0.25
N LEU A 104 55.07 0.19 0.12
CA LEU A 104 56.50 0.07 -0.20
C LEU A 104 56.75 0.06 -1.71
N GLN A 105 55.97 -0.73 -2.45
CA GLN A 105 56.08 -0.81 -3.92
C GLN A 105 55.61 0.50 -4.58
N LEU A 106 54.46 1.03 -4.16
CA LEU A 106 53.88 2.28 -4.67
C LEU A 106 54.84 3.48 -4.45
N THR A 107 55.51 3.52 -3.31
CA THR A 107 56.54 4.52 -3.01
C THR A 107 57.76 4.38 -3.92
N ALA A 108 58.19 3.15 -4.22
CA ALA A 108 59.29 2.89 -5.14
C ALA A 108 58.95 3.31 -6.58
N ASP A 109 57.73 3.01 -7.04
CA ASP A 109 57.24 3.39 -8.37
C ASP A 109 57.10 4.91 -8.51
N LEU A 110 56.60 5.59 -7.48
CA LEU A 110 56.55 7.06 -7.42
C LEU A 110 57.93 7.71 -7.46
N LEU A 111 58.93 7.12 -6.79
CA LEU A 111 60.33 7.58 -6.87
C LEU A 111 60.92 7.36 -8.27
N GLN A 112 60.62 6.22 -8.91
CA GLN A 112 61.05 5.92 -10.28
C GLN A 112 60.40 6.86 -11.31
N ALA A 113 59.12 7.19 -11.16
CA ALA A 113 58.42 8.18 -11.98
C ALA A 113 59.05 9.57 -11.81
N LYS A 114 59.31 10.00 -10.56
CA LYS A 114 59.96 11.29 -10.25
C LYS A 114 61.38 11.38 -10.82
N ALA A 115 62.15 10.29 -10.83
CA ALA A 115 63.46 10.22 -11.48
C ALA A 115 63.35 10.34 -13.02
N THR A 116 62.35 9.69 -13.62
CA THR A 116 62.09 9.74 -15.07
C THR A 116 61.70 11.16 -15.52
N LEU A 117 60.88 11.86 -14.74
CA LEU A 117 60.52 13.26 -14.95
C LEU A 117 61.74 14.21 -14.81
N ALA A 118 62.65 13.93 -13.88
CA ALA A 118 63.88 14.72 -13.75
C ALA A 118 64.80 14.57 -14.97
N ASP A 119 64.96 13.36 -15.51
CA ASP A 119 65.71 13.09 -16.74
C ASP A 119 65.05 13.73 -17.97
N ALA A 120 63.72 13.65 -18.11
CA ALA A 120 62.99 14.34 -19.19
C ALA A 120 63.18 15.86 -19.13
N ARG A 121 63.14 16.46 -17.94
CA ARG A 121 63.38 17.91 -17.73
C ARG A 121 64.83 18.31 -18.06
N ALA A 122 65.82 17.46 -17.76
CA ALA A 122 67.20 17.70 -18.15
C ALA A 122 67.35 17.67 -19.69
N LYS A 123 66.76 16.68 -20.36
CA LYS A 123 66.74 16.59 -21.83
C LYS A 123 66.06 17.80 -22.50
N LEU A 124 65.01 18.36 -21.89
CA LEU A 124 64.38 19.59 -22.35
C LEU A 124 65.29 20.82 -22.18
N ALA A 125 66.05 20.90 -21.09
CA ALA A 125 67.02 21.99 -20.87
C ALA A 125 68.19 21.96 -21.87
N ASP A 126 68.63 20.77 -22.29
CA ASP A 126 69.67 20.58 -23.31
C ASP A 126 69.14 20.65 -24.77
N ALA A 127 67.82 20.68 -24.96
CA ALA A 127 67.21 20.65 -26.30
C ALA A 127 67.42 21.98 -27.05
N SER A 128 67.91 21.89 -28.30
CA SER A 128 68.11 23.04 -29.18
C SER A 128 67.40 22.85 -30.52
N GLY A 129 66.70 23.90 -30.96
CA GLY A 129 65.85 23.87 -32.17
C GLY A 129 64.39 23.55 -31.85
N THR A 130 63.47 24.06 -32.67
CA THR A 130 62.02 24.03 -32.40
C THR A 130 61.45 22.61 -32.35
N ALA A 131 61.90 21.72 -33.23
CA ALA A 131 61.44 20.33 -33.27
C ALA A 131 61.93 19.52 -32.06
N GLN A 132 63.18 19.75 -31.64
CA GLN A 132 63.80 19.10 -30.49
C GLN A 132 63.14 19.54 -29.18
N VAL A 133 62.90 20.84 -29.01
CA VAL A 133 62.20 21.39 -27.84
C VAL A 133 60.77 20.85 -27.77
N ALA A 134 60.03 20.80 -28.88
CA ALA A 134 58.68 20.22 -28.89
C ALA A 134 58.66 18.73 -28.53
N ALA A 135 59.62 17.93 -29.04
CA ALA A 135 59.73 16.52 -28.70
C ALA A 135 60.14 16.29 -27.23
N ALA A 136 61.04 17.10 -26.69
CA ALA A 136 61.44 17.01 -25.29
C ALA A 136 60.35 17.50 -24.32
N GLN A 137 59.55 18.50 -24.71
CA GLN A 137 58.38 18.93 -23.94
C GLN A 137 57.35 17.79 -23.85
N ALA A 138 57.03 17.13 -24.96
CA ALA A 138 56.13 15.97 -24.95
C ALA A 138 56.65 14.82 -24.06
N GLN A 139 57.97 14.64 -23.94
CA GLN A 139 58.55 13.67 -22.99
C GLN A 139 58.38 14.12 -21.53
N VAL A 140 58.50 15.41 -21.23
CA VAL A 140 58.20 15.97 -19.89
C VAL A 140 56.73 15.80 -19.55
N ASP A 141 55.82 16.03 -20.50
CA ASP A 141 54.38 15.89 -20.29
C ASP A 141 54.01 14.42 -19.98
N VAL A 142 54.52 13.46 -20.76
CA VAL A 142 54.35 12.01 -20.51
C VAL A 142 54.94 11.60 -19.16
N ALA A 143 56.13 12.09 -18.82
CA ALA A 143 56.77 11.76 -17.54
C ALA A 143 56.06 12.41 -16.33
N GLN A 144 55.40 13.57 -16.53
CA GLN A 144 54.56 14.20 -15.51
C GLN A 144 53.31 13.37 -15.27
N SER A 145 52.59 12.94 -16.31
CA SER A 145 51.45 12.02 -16.16
C SER A 145 51.84 10.72 -15.45
N GLY A 146 53.04 10.19 -15.71
CA GLY A 146 53.56 9.03 -14.97
C GLY A 146 53.77 9.29 -13.47
N VAL A 147 54.16 10.51 -13.07
CA VAL A 147 54.22 10.90 -11.66
C VAL A 147 52.83 11.07 -11.07
N ASP A 148 51.89 11.65 -11.83
CA ASP A 148 50.52 11.88 -11.36
C ASP A 148 49.79 10.55 -11.13
N THR A 149 49.92 9.58 -12.05
CA THR A 149 49.40 8.20 -11.86
C THR A 149 50.03 7.48 -10.68
N ALA A 150 51.36 7.58 -10.50
CA ALA A 150 52.03 6.93 -9.38
C ALA A 150 51.73 7.61 -8.03
N GLN A 151 51.34 8.89 -8.04
CA GLN A 151 50.90 9.61 -6.84
C GLN A 151 49.47 9.20 -6.47
N ALA A 152 48.55 9.17 -7.44
CA ALA A 152 47.19 8.68 -7.24
C ALA A 152 47.20 7.27 -6.63
N ALA A 153 47.90 6.33 -7.25
CA ALA A 153 48.02 4.96 -6.73
C ALA A 153 48.64 4.88 -5.31
N MET A 154 49.48 5.84 -4.91
CA MET A 154 49.98 5.92 -3.53
C MET A 154 48.94 6.48 -2.56
N ASP A 155 48.11 7.42 -3.00
CA ASP A 155 47.04 8.02 -2.19
C ASP A 155 45.88 7.00 -2.02
N ASP A 156 45.53 6.26 -3.07
CA ASP A 156 44.54 5.17 -3.12
C ASP A 156 44.95 3.94 -2.26
N ALA A 157 46.19 3.91 -1.78
CA ALA A 157 46.66 2.89 -0.83
C ALA A 157 46.02 2.99 0.57
N THR A 158 45.32 4.09 0.86
CA THR A 158 44.51 4.28 2.05
C THR A 158 43.03 4.33 1.66
N LEU A 159 42.33 3.22 1.82
CA LEU A 159 40.89 3.17 1.53
C LEU A 159 40.15 3.98 2.59
N THR A 160 39.31 4.92 2.16
CA THR A 160 38.50 5.78 3.05
C THR A 160 37.02 5.66 2.72
N ALA A 161 36.16 5.92 3.70
CA ALA A 161 34.72 5.91 3.51
C ALA A 161 34.30 7.11 2.62
N PRO A 162 33.64 6.90 1.46
CA PRO A 162 33.22 8.00 0.59
C PRO A 162 32.09 8.83 1.21
N VAL A 163 31.32 8.23 2.11
CA VAL A 163 30.16 8.81 2.82
C VAL A 163 30.23 8.47 4.31
N ALA A 164 29.50 9.21 5.13
CA ALA A 164 29.24 8.79 6.51
C ALA A 164 28.12 7.73 6.54
N GLY A 165 28.22 6.75 7.44
CA GLY A 165 27.23 5.68 7.53
C GLY A 165 27.67 4.52 8.42
N LEU A 166 26.82 3.50 8.50
CA LEU A 166 27.08 2.23 9.18
C LEU A 166 27.83 1.26 8.25
N LEU A 167 28.90 0.65 8.73
CA LEU A 167 29.53 -0.49 8.06
C LEU A 167 28.68 -1.75 8.24
N THR A 168 28.02 -2.20 7.17
CA THR A 168 27.21 -3.43 7.17
C THR A 168 28.01 -4.66 6.80
N ALA A 169 29.06 -4.50 5.98
CA ALA A 169 30.01 -5.56 5.62
C ALA A 169 31.47 -5.09 5.80
N VAL A 170 32.34 -6.00 6.25
CA VAL A 170 33.79 -5.86 6.29
C VAL A 170 34.36 -7.24 5.93
N ASN A 171 34.73 -7.40 4.66
CA ASN A 171 35.16 -8.66 4.07
C ASN A 171 36.68 -8.66 3.82
N LEU A 172 37.43 -8.11 4.77
CA LEU A 172 38.87 -7.87 4.63
C LEU A 172 39.62 -7.94 5.97
N GLU A 173 40.73 -8.67 6.01
CA GLU A 173 41.61 -8.80 7.16
C GLU A 173 43.05 -8.35 6.84
N ALA A 174 43.85 -8.08 7.90
CA ALA A 174 45.25 -7.72 7.74
C ALA A 174 46.07 -8.96 7.30
N GLY A 175 46.78 -8.84 6.18
CA GLY A 175 47.49 -9.93 5.51
C GLY A 175 46.85 -10.38 4.20
N ASP A 176 45.60 -9.97 3.92
CA ASP A 176 44.93 -10.29 2.65
C ASP A 176 45.60 -9.61 1.46
N ALA A 177 45.51 -10.24 0.28
CA ALA A 177 45.93 -9.66 -0.98
C ALA A 177 44.71 -9.06 -1.69
N VAL A 178 44.76 -7.76 -1.97
CA VAL A 178 43.75 -7.03 -2.74
C VAL A 178 44.31 -6.63 -4.10
N GLY A 179 43.43 -6.37 -5.06
CA GLY A 179 43.85 -5.76 -6.32
C GLY A 179 42.74 -5.40 -7.28
N SER A 180 43.06 -4.41 -8.11
CA SER A 180 42.32 -3.97 -9.29
C SER A 180 42.37 -5.02 -10.39
N GLY A 181 41.59 -6.09 -10.20
CA GLY A 181 41.45 -7.17 -11.16
C GLY A 181 39.98 -7.43 -11.48
N ASP A 182 39.57 -7.06 -12.69
CA ASP A 182 38.40 -7.64 -13.38
C ASP A 182 38.61 -9.15 -13.59
N GLY A 183 38.42 -9.92 -12.52
CA GLY A 183 38.34 -11.38 -12.56
C GLY A 183 36.88 -11.80 -12.51
N PRO A 184 36.32 -12.47 -13.53
CA PRO A 184 35.00 -13.07 -13.46
C PRO A 184 35.06 -14.36 -12.64
N THR A 185 35.33 -14.22 -11.34
CA THR A 185 35.12 -15.24 -10.33
C THR A 185 33.95 -14.78 -9.49
N THR A 186 32.83 -15.50 -9.67
CA THR A 186 31.63 -15.47 -8.82
C THR A 186 31.96 -15.11 -7.37
N ASP A 187 31.20 -14.18 -6.81
CA ASP A 187 31.26 -13.72 -5.42
C ASP A 187 32.42 -12.73 -5.10
N THR A 188 32.62 -11.73 -5.96
CA THR A 188 33.30 -10.48 -5.55
C THR A 188 32.35 -9.67 -4.66
N GLU A 189 32.18 -10.11 -3.41
CA GLU A 189 31.58 -9.27 -2.38
C GLU A 189 32.41 -8.00 -2.20
N ALA A 190 31.75 -6.86 -1.96
CA ALA A 190 32.44 -5.61 -1.65
C ALA A 190 33.33 -5.80 -0.41
N GLN A 191 34.53 -5.20 -0.43
CA GLN A 191 35.46 -5.29 0.70
C GLN A 191 34.87 -4.59 1.94
N PHE A 192 34.15 -3.49 1.72
CA PHE A 192 33.34 -2.80 2.71
C PHE A 192 32.04 -2.35 2.06
N THR A 193 30.92 -2.49 2.77
CA THR A 193 29.65 -1.83 2.38
C THR A 193 29.30 -0.80 3.44
N VAL A 194 29.15 0.45 3.01
CA VAL A 194 28.76 1.58 3.85
C VAL A 194 27.31 1.97 3.52
N VAL A 195 26.46 1.93 4.53
CA VAL A 195 25.03 2.30 4.45
C VAL A 195 24.80 3.60 5.23
N GLY A 196 24.31 4.63 4.55
CA GLY A 196 23.85 5.87 5.19
C GLY A 196 22.60 5.60 6.03
N THR A 197 22.60 6.10 7.27
CA THR A 197 21.52 5.88 8.25
C THR A 197 20.47 7.00 8.27
N ASP A 198 20.77 8.13 7.63
CA ASP A 198 20.08 9.41 7.82
C ASP A 198 19.11 9.75 6.66
N ALA A 199 18.97 8.83 5.71
CA ALA A 199 18.10 8.96 4.55
C ALA A 199 17.63 7.56 4.11
N TRP A 200 16.32 7.36 4.09
CA TRP A 200 15.67 6.11 3.73
C TRP A 200 14.68 6.34 2.61
N GLN A 201 14.49 5.32 1.78
CA GLN A 201 13.53 5.34 0.68
C GLN A 201 12.83 3.99 0.52
N VAL A 202 11.68 3.99 -0.12
CA VAL A 202 10.99 2.78 -0.59
C VAL A 202 10.87 2.87 -2.10
N GLU A 203 11.34 1.84 -2.80
CA GLU A 203 11.04 1.66 -4.22
C GLU A 203 9.80 0.77 -4.35
N VAL A 204 8.73 1.32 -4.93
CA VAL A 204 7.48 0.60 -5.21
C VAL A 204 7.21 0.55 -6.71
N THR A 205 6.57 -0.52 -7.18
CA THR A 205 6.20 -0.66 -8.60
C THR A 205 4.73 -0.31 -8.80
N VAL A 206 4.43 0.63 -9.70
CA VAL A 206 3.09 1.19 -9.97
C VAL A 206 2.67 0.95 -11.42
N SER A 207 1.39 0.71 -11.69
CA SER A 207 0.90 0.42 -13.05
C SER A 207 0.89 1.64 -13.98
N ASP A 208 0.96 1.44 -15.30
CA ASP A 208 0.85 2.50 -16.32
C ASP A 208 -0.43 3.35 -16.20
N ALA A 209 -1.53 2.78 -15.72
CA ALA A 209 -2.78 3.51 -15.53
C ALA A 209 -2.74 4.43 -14.30
N ASP A 210 -2.03 3.99 -13.25
CA ASP A 210 -1.98 4.69 -11.96
C ASP A 210 -0.82 5.68 -11.89
N VAL A 211 0.30 5.40 -12.57
CA VAL A 211 1.46 6.32 -12.65
C VAL A 211 1.11 7.66 -13.32
N ALA A 212 0.06 7.67 -14.15
CA ALA A 212 -0.47 8.86 -14.79
C ALA A 212 -1.29 9.77 -13.86
N LEU A 213 -1.57 9.33 -12.62
CA LEU A 213 -2.33 10.07 -11.60
C LEU A 213 -1.44 10.75 -10.56
N ILE A 214 -0.19 10.28 -10.40
CA ILE A 214 0.77 10.70 -9.36
C ILE A 214 1.85 11.63 -9.93
N GLU A 215 2.33 12.57 -9.12
CA GLU A 215 3.43 13.48 -9.47
C GLU A 215 4.55 13.49 -8.41
N ALA A 216 5.76 13.91 -8.81
CA ALA A 216 6.86 14.07 -7.86
C ALA A 216 6.54 15.18 -6.84
N GLY A 217 6.67 14.87 -5.56
CA GLY A 217 6.25 15.71 -4.44
C GLY A 217 4.93 15.30 -3.77
N ASP A 218 4.16 14.37 -4.37
CA ASP A 218 2.99 13.79 -3.72
C ASP A 218 3.35 13.09 -2.41
N GLN A 219 2.41 13.07 -1.47
CA GLN A 219 2.63 12.46 -0.16
C GLN A 219 2.40 10.95 -0.21
N ALA A 220 3.24 10.23 0.51
CA ALA A 220 3.13 8.79 0.67
C ALA A 220 2.94 8.42 2.14
N GLU A 221 2.01 7.52 2.41
CA GLU A 221 1.89 6.84 3.71
C GLU A 221 2.49 5.43 3.58
N VAL A 222 3.49 5.12 4.40
CA VAL A 222 4.29 3.90 4.33
C VAL A 222 4.04 3.06 5.58
N THR A 223 3.42 1.90 5.41
CA THR A 223 3.26 0.90 6.46
C THR A 223 4.35 -0.16 6.32
N LEU A 224 5.20 -0.27 7.33
CA LEU A 224 6.30 -1.24 7.37
C LEU A 224 5.88 -2.50 8.15
N ASP A 225 6.27 -3.69 7.68
CA ASP A 225 6.00 -4.92 8.41
C ASP A 225 6.68 -4.88 9.80
N GLY A 226 5.92 -5.23 10.83
CA GLY A 226 6.33 -5.14 12.24
C GLY A 226 6.31 -3.74 12.88
N ALA A 227 6.05 -2.66 12.14
CA ALA A 227 5.90 -1.32 12.71
C ALA A 227 4.54 -1.15 13.43
N THR A 228 4.50 -0.28 14.44
CA THR A 228 3.27 0.03 15.21
C THR A 228 2.52 1.27 14.73
N ALA A 229 3.14 2.06 13.84
CA ALA A 229 2.56 3.24 13.22
C ALA A 229 3.11 3.38 11.78
N PRO A 230 2.35 3.97 10.85
CA PRO A 230 2.84 4.30 9.52
C PRO A 230 3.87 5.43 9.60
N VAL A 231 4.81 5.42 8.64
CA VAL A 231 5.80 6.47 8.43
C VAL A 231 5.41 7.28 7.19
N PHE A 232 5.70 8.57 7.17
CA PHE A 232 5.36 9.44 6.03
C PHE A 232 6.57 9.69 5.14
N GLY A 233 6.30 9.78 3.84
CA GLY A 233 7.27 10.10 2.81
C GLY A 233 6.69 11.00 1.72
N THR A 234 7.51 11.27 0.71
CA THR A 234 7.12 12.00 -0.51
C THR A 234 7.72 11.32 -1.73
N ILE A 235 6.99 11.30 -2.85
CA ILE A 235 7.53 10.80 -4.12
C ILE A 235 8.72 11.68 -4.53
N SER A 236 9.91 11.10 -4.59
CA SER A 236 11.14 11.80 -5.00
C SER A 236 11.41 11.62 -6.49
N GLU A 237 11.10 10.45 -7.05
CA GLU A 237 11.32 10.13 -8.47
C GLU A 237 10.27 9.13 -8.98
N ILE A 238 9.87 9.30 -10.25
CA ILE A 238 9.05 8.35 -11.00
C ILE A 238 9.90 7.89 -12.18
N GLY A 239 10.27 6.61 -12.20
CA GLY A 239 11.14 6.03 -13.20
C GLY A 239 10.48 5.96 -14.57
N LEU A 240 11.22 6.33 -15.62
CA LEU A 240 10.71 6.36 -17.00
C LEU A 240 10.83 5.00 -17.73
N LEU A 241 11.42 4.00 -17.08
CA LEU A 241 11.65 2.67 -17.64
C LEU A 241 10.71 1.67 -16.98
N SER A 242 9.94 0.94 -17.79
CA SER A 242 9.06 -0.12 -17.29
C SER A 242 9.89 -1.33 -16.83
N THR A 243 9.66 -1.79 -15.60
CA THR A 243 10.37 -2.91 -14.97
C THR A 243 9.63 -4.25 -15.07
N GLY A 244 8.42 -4.28 -15.64
CA GLY A 244 7.59 -5.49 -15.72
C GLY A 244 8.02 -6.57 -16.73
N ASP A 245 8.01 -7.82 -16.27
CA ASP A 245 8.22 -9.01 -17.11
C ASP A 245 7.01 -9.31 -18.03
N THR A 246 7.25 -9.33 -19.34
CA THR A 246 6.36 -9.93 -20.36
C THR A 246 4.88 -9.52 -20.34
N GLY A 247 4.60 -8.21 -20.37
CA GLY A 247 3.30 -7.70 -20.84
C GLY A 247 2.44 -6.96 -19.82
N VAL A 248 2.91 -6.81 -18.58
CA VAL A 248 2.38 -5.81 -17.64
C VAL A 248 3.36 -4.63 -17.66
N VAL A 249 2.86 -3.44 -18.03
CA VAL A 249 3.66 -2.21 -17.99
C VAL A 249 3.52 -1.61 -16.59
N ALA A 250 4.64 -1.46 -15.91
CA ALA A 250 4.71 -0.91 -14.57
C ALA A 250 6.04 -0.20 -14.35
N TYR A 251 6.01 0.90 -13.62
CA TYR A 251 7.12 1.83 -13.44
C TYR A 251 7.56 1.86 -11.97
N PRO A 252 8.87 1.91 -11.69
CA PRO A 252 9.36 2.09 -10.34
C PRO A 252 9.13 3.53 -9.89
N VAL A 253 8.66 3.69 -8.66
CA VAL A 253 8.44 4.98 -8.00
C VAL A 253 9.22 4.97 -6.70
N THR A 254 10.10 5.96 -6.53
CA THR A 254 10.91 6.11 -5.32
C THR A 254 10.23 7.09 -4.38
N VAL A 255 9.97 6.65 -3.16
CA VAL A 255 9.42 7.45 -2.06
C VAL A 255 10.51 7.71 -1.05
N ALA A 256 10.90 8.97 -0.85
CA ALA A 256 11.83 9.36 0.20
C ALA A 256 11.08 9.50 1.54
N ILE A 257 11.60 8.89 2.61
CA ILE A 257 11.01 8.94 3.95
C ILE A 257 11.33 10.28 4.62
N THR A 258 10.29 11.01 5.04
CA THR A 258 10.40 12.35 5.64
C THR A 258 9.99 12.40 7.11
N GLY A 259 9.37 11.33 7.62
CA GLY A 259 8.98 11.17 9.02
C GLY A 259 10.12 10.77 9.96
N ASP A 260 9.76 10.17 11.10
CA ASP A 260 10.72 9.55 12.01
C ASP A 260 11.41 8.35 11.33
N GLN A 261 12.73 8.25 11.51
CA GLN A 261 13.58 7.22 10.91
C GLN A 261 14.25 6.32 11.98
N ASP A 262 13.96 6.53 13.27
CA ASP A 262 14.47 5.66 14.34
C ASP A 262 13.89 4.24 14.23
N GLY A 263 14.79 3.25 14.28
CA GLY A 263 14.41 1.82 14.21
C GLY A 263 14.10 1.30 12.81
N LEU A 264 14.33 2.09 11.76
CA LEU A 264 14.27 1.61 10.38
C LEU A 264 15.40 0.60 10.07
N HIS A 265 15.06 -0.41 9.28
CA HIS A 265 15.95 -1.51 8.91
C HIS A 265 15.86 -1.81 7.42
N ASP A 266 17.00 -2.07 6.80
CA ASP A 266 17.12 -2.39 5.37
C ASP A 266 16.43 -3.73 5.04
N GLY A 267 15.81 -3.81 3.87
CA GLY A 267 15.10 -4.98 3.38
C GLY A 267 13.74 -5.25 4.03
N VAL A 268 13.23 -4.38 4.91
CA VAL A 268 11.88 -4.51 5.48
C VAL A 268 10.83 -4.29 4.40
N ALA A 269 9.84 -5.19 4.32
CA ALA A 269 8.72 -5.06 3.41
C ALA A 269 7.85 -3.85 3.76
N ALA A 270 7.45 -3.09 2.75
CA ALA A 270 6.69 -1.86 2.87
C ALA A 270 5.45 -1.90 1.96
N GLU A 271 4.29 -1.60 2.54
CA GLU A 271 3.08 -1.21 1.81
C GLU A 271 3.01 0.31 1.76
N VAL A 272 2.71 0.87 0.58
CA VAL A 272 2.74 2.32 0.36
C VAL A 272 1.44 2.78 -0.28
N GLU A 273 0.80 3.77 0.33
CA GLU A 273 -0.30 4.53 -0.28
C GLU A 273 0.22 5.87 -0.80
N LEU A 274 0.25 6.03 -2.12
CA LEU A 274 0.64 7.26 -2.82
C LEU A 274 -0.57 8.17 -2.97
N VAL A 275 -0.66 9.25 -2.20
CA VAL A 275 -1.81 10.16 -2.14
C VAL A 275 -1.67 11.32 -3.12
N TYR A 276 -2.37 11.24 -4.25
CA TYR A 276 -2.34 12.23 -5.33
C TYR A 276 -3.46 13.28 -5.26
N GLU A 277 -4.57 12.98 -4.57
CA GLU A 277 -5.64 13.95 -4.34
C GLU A 277 -6.03 13.93 -2.86
N ARG A 278 -6.03 15.11 -2.22
CA ARG A 278 -6.54 15.28 -0.86
C ARG A 278 -7.37 16.56 -0.74
N ARG A 279 -8.61 16.42 -0.28
CA ARG A 279 -9.59 17.49 -0.10
C ARG A 279 -10.02 17.50 1.37
N THR A 280 -9.61 18.53 2.12
CA THR A 280 -10.08 18.74 3.50
C THR A 280 -11.45 19.41 3.50
N ASP A 281 -12.11 19.38 4.66
CA ASP A 281 -13.33 20.16 4.92
C ASP A 281 -14.49 19.83 3.94
N VAL A 282 -14.58 18.57 3.51
CA VAL A 282 -15.66 18.08 2.65
C VAL A 282 -16.83 17.64 3.51
N LEU A 283 -18.02 18.21 3.30
CA LEU A 283 -19.23 17.77 4.00
C LEU A 283 -19.62 16.37 3.51
N THR A 284 -19.70 15.43 4.45
CA THR A 284 -19.98 14.02 4.15
C THR A 284 -21.09 13.46 5.03
N VAL A 285 -21.83 12.51 4.47
CA VAL A 285 -22.77 11.66 5.19
C VAL A 285 -22.44 10.19 4.92
N PRO A 286 -22.78 9.25 5.81
CA PRO A 286 -22.67 7.83 5.50
C PRO A 286 -23.49 7.49 4.26
N SER A 287 -22.94 6.75 3.29
CA SER A 287 -23.64 6.45 2.03
C SER A 287 -24.95 5.67 2.23
N LEU A 288 -25.14 5.03 3.39
CA LEU A 288 -26.37 4.36 3.81
C LEU A 288 -27.51 5.31 4.22
N ALA A 289 -27.25 6.62 4.35
CA ALA A 289 -28.27 7.65 4.55
C ALA A 289 -28.76 8.27 3.23
N VAL A 290 -28.04 8.02 2.13
CA VAL A 290 -28.30 8.58 0.80
C VAL A 290 -29.21 7.62 0.02
N THR A 291 -30.33 8.12 -0.49
CA THR A 291 -31.26 7.37 -1.33
C THR A 291 -31.40 8.05 -2.68
N THR A 292 -31.14 7.33 -3.77
CA THR A 292 -31.38 7.83 -5.13
C THR A 292 -32.61 7.13 -5.72
N ALA A 293 -33.60 7.92 -6.13
CA ALA A 293 -34.83 7.45 -6.76
C ALA A 293 -34.60 7.06 -8.25
N GLU A 294 -35.55 6.32 -8.84
CA GLU A 294 -35.45 5.87 -10.24
C GLU A 294 -35.41 7.02 -11.27
N ASP A 295 -35.81 8.24 -10.87
CA ASP A 295 -35.73 9.45 -11.70
C ASP A 295 -34.36 10.16 -11.62
N GLY A 296 -33.43 9.66 -10.82
CA GLY A 296 -32.10 10.23 -10.58
C GLY A 296 -32.07 11.31 -9.49
N THR A 297 -33.18 11.61 -8.83
CA THR A 297 -33.22 12.51 -7.66
C THR A 297 -32.60 11.83 -6.45
N THR A 298 -31.66 12.50 -5.78
CA THR A 298 -31.04 11.99 -4.55
C THR A 298 -31.55 12.75 -3.33
N THR A 299 -31.96 12.01 -2.29
CA THR A 299 -32.45 12.54 -1.01
C THR A 299 -31.71 11.93 0.17
N VAL A 300 -31.75 12.63 1.30
CA VAL A 300 -31.46 12.10 2.64
C VAL A 300 -32.67 12.34 3.53
N GLN A 301 -32.93 11.43 4.46
CA GLN A 301 -33.98 11.65 5.46
C GLN A 301 -33.40 12.38 6.68
N GLN A 302 -33.98 13.50 7.07
CA GLN A 302 -33.74 14.15 8.37
C GLN A 302 -34.89 13.87 9.34
N THR A 303 -34.62 13.94 10.65
CA THR A 303 -35.67 13.88 11.68
C THR A 303 -36.21 15.30 11.95
N GLY A 304 -37.49 15.50 11.69
CA GLY A 304 -38.21 16.76 11.96
C GLY A 304 -38.41 17.03 13.46
N ALA A 305 -38.85 18.24 13.78
CA ALA A 305 -39.01 18.73 15.17
C ALA A 305 -40.07 17.98 16.02
N ASP A 306 -40.89 17.14 15.37
CA ASP A 306 -41.93 16.28 15.94
C ASP A 306 -41.60 14.78 15.83
N GLY A 307 -40.45 14.42 15.25
CA GLY A 307 -40.05 13.05 14.97
C GLY A 307 -40.50 12.50 13.61
N GLU A 308 -41.14 13.30 12.75
CA GLU A 308 -41.47 12.88 11.38
C GLU A 308 -40.20 12.83 10.51
N LEU A 309 -40.11 11.86 9.60
CA LEU A 309 -39.00 11.72 8.67
C LEU A 309 -39.24 12.57 7.42
N VAL A 310 -38.34 13.50 7.13
CA VAL A 310 -38.45 14.44 6.00
C VAL A 310 -37.36 14.15 4.98
N ASP A 311 -37.75 13.82 3.75
CA ASP A 311 -36.84 13.73 2.60
C ASP A 311 -36.34 15.13 2.23
N VAL A 312 -35.05 15.37 2.41
CA VAL A 312 -34.33 16.57 1.98
C VAL A 312 -33.61 16.25 0.67
N PRO A 313 -33.87 16.97 -0.43
CA PRO A 313 -33.13 16.80 -1.67
C PRO A 313 -31.69 17.31 -1.51
N VAL A 314 -30.72 16.53 -1.97
CA VAL A 314 -29.29 16.85 -1.85
C VAL A 314 -28.57 16.66 -3.19
N THR A 315 -27.53 17.45 -3.41
CA THR A 315 -26.60 17.23 -4.52
C THR A 315 -25.39 16.46 -4.01
N THR A 316 -25.28 15.19 -4.37
CA THR A 316 -24.12 14.35 -4.02
C THR A 316 -22.93 14.64 -4.93
N GLY A 317 -21.75 14.74 -4.34
CA GLY A 317 -20.46 14.73 -5.03
C GLY A 317 -19.89 13.32 -5.13
N GLU A 318 -18.61 13.17 -4.82
CA GLU A 318 -17.91 11.89 -4.86
C GLU A 318 -18.35 10.94 -3.72
N THR A 319 -18.26 9.62 -3.94
CA THR A 319 -18.46 8.62 -2.88
C THR A 319 -17.15 7.88 -2.66
N SER A 320 -16.66 7.88 -1.42
CA SER A 320 -15.41 7.23 -1.04
C SER A 320 -15.63 6.34 0.19
N GLY A 321 -15.32 5.05 0.04
CA GLY A 321 -15.52 4.05 1.08
C GLY A 321 -16.98 3.93 1.53
N ASN A 322 -17.26 4.37 2.75
CA ASN A 322 -18.58 4.31 3.40
C ASN A 322 -19.28 5.68 3.49
N VAL A 323 -18.72 6.73 2.89
CA VAL A 323 -19.25 8.10 2.93
C VAL A 323 -19.43 8.69 1.53
N THR A 324 -20.43 9.55 1.41
CA THR A 324 -20.76 10.31 0.20
C THR A 324 -20.66 11.80 0.50
N GLU A 325 -19.94 12.53 -0.35
CA GLU A 325 -19.86 13.99 -0.34
C GLU A 325 -21.23 14.60 -0.64
N ILE A 326 -21.60 15.63 0.12
CA ILE A 326 -22.77 16.46 -0.13
C ILE A 326 -22.28 17.87 -0.49
N THR A 327 -22.56 18.29 -1.72
CA THR A 327 -22.15 19.60 -2.26
C THR A 327 -23.21 20.69 -2.09
N ASP A 328 -24.49 20.29 -1.95
CA ASP A 328 -25.62 21.18 -1.67
C ASP A 328 -26.76 20.42 -0.97
N GLY A 329 -27.56 21.13 -0.17
CA GLY A 329 -28.76 20.60 0.50
C GLY A 329 -28.61 20.23 1.98
N LEU A 330 -27.39 20.23 2.55
CA LEU A 330 -27.12 20.05 3.99
C LEU A 330 -26.09 21.05 4.50
N VAL A 331 -26.02 21.21 5.83
CA VAL A 331 -24.91 21.87 6.53
C VAL A 331 -24.25 20.92 7.55
N GLU A 332 -23.06 21.30 8.03
CA GLU A 332 -22.39 20.56 9.12
C GLU A 332 -23.27 20.54 10.39
N GLY A 333 -23.43 19.35 10.96
CA GLY A 333 -24.24 19.10 12.15
C GLY A 333 -25.67 18.62 11.87
N ASP A 334 -26.16 18.67 10.63
CA ASP A 334 -27.51 18.18 10.27
C ASP A 334 -27.63 16.67 10.54
N GLU A 335 -28.65 16.24 11.30
CA GLU A 335 -28.87 14.83 11.61
C GLU A 335 -29.59 14.10 10.46
N VAL A 336 -28.87 13.22 9.77
CA VAL A 336 -29.42 12.33 8.75
C VAL A 336 -29.69 10.93 9.31
N VAL A 337 -30.77 10.30 8.85
CA VAL A 337 -31.23 8.98 9.29
C VAL A 337 -30.61 7.89 8.43
N LEU A 338 -29.95 6.92 9.06
CA LEU A 338 -29.48 5.72 8.37
C LEU A 338 -30.68 4.83 8.01
N ALA A 339 -30.74 4.37 6.76
CA ALA A 339 -31.78 3.46 6.29
C ALA A 339 -31.65 2.07 6.94
N VAL A 340 -32.31 1.87 8.08
CA VAL A 340 -32.50 0.55 8.68
C VAL A 340 -33.58 -0.21 7.91
N PHE A 341 -33.16 -1.27 7.22
CA PHE A 341 -34.06 -2.15 6.48
C PHE A 341 -35.09 -2.76 7.42
N THR A 342 -36.35 -2.31 7.31
CA THR A 342 -37.47 -2.91 8.03
C THR A 342 -37.91 -4.14 7.24
N PRO A 343 -37.73 -5.38 7.75
CA PRO A 343 -38.13 -6.56 7.01
C PRO A 343 -39.64 -6.53 6.78
N GLY A 344 -40.03 -6.43 5.50
CA GLY A 344 -41.43 -6.37 5.10
C GLY A 344 -42.21 -7.54 5.71
N THR A 345 -43.33 -7.23 6.38
CA THR A 345 -44.20 -8.26 6.96
C THR A 345 -44.81 -9.09 5.84
N GLY A 346 -44.18 -10.24 5.55
CA GLY A 346 -44.61 -11.15 4.51
C GLY A 346 -46.04 -11.62 4.77
N GLY A 347 -46.99 -11.10 3.99
CA GLY A 347 -48.39 -11.46 4.09
C GLY A 347 -48.56 -12.96 3.90
N SER A 348 -49.10 -13.64 4.91
CA SER A 348 -49.30 -15.09 4.94
C SER A 348 -50.47 -15.56 4.05
N GLY A 349 -50.46 -15.13 2.79
CA GLY A 349 -51.35 -15.63 1.75
C GLY A 349 -51.00 -17.07 1.39
N ARG A 350 -51.76 -18.03 1.92
CA ARG A 350 -51.67 -19.45 1.52
C ARG A 350 -52.18 -19.65 0.09
N GLN A 351 -51.39 -19.29 -0.91
CA GLN A 351 -51.53 -19.81 -2.27
C GLN A 351 -50.84 -21.19 -2.31
N GLY A 352 -51.61 -22.27 -2.37
CA GLY A 352 -51.04 -23.62 -2.55
C GLY A 352 -50.39 -23.78 -3.92
N PRO A 353 -49.35 -24.64 -4.07
CA PRO A 353 -48.75 -24.89 -5.37
C PRO A 353 -49.75 -25.61 -6.28
N GLN A 354 -50.18 -24.94 -7.35
CA GLN A 354 -50.94 -25.54 -8.43
C GLN A 354 -49.97 -26.22 -9.38
N LEU A 355 -50.00 -27.56 -9.42
CA LEU A 355 -49.22 -28.35 -10.37
C LEU A 355 -49.73 -28.12 -11.80
N PRO A 356 -48.87 -27.80 -12.78
CA PRO A 356 -49.24 -27.89 -14.18
C PRO A 356 -49.23 -29.37 -14.61
N GLU A 357 -50.38 -29.91 -14.98
CA GLU A 357 -50.42 -31.16 -15.77
C GLU A 357 -49.83 -30.91 -17.16
N GLY A 358 -48.80 -31.68 -17.53
CA GLY A 358 -48.10 -31.50 -18.80
C GLY A 358 -46.80 -32.28 -18.87
N GLY A 359 -46.84 -33.60 -18.67
CA GLY A 359 -45.64 -34.43 -18.70
C GLY A 359 -45.08 -34.63 -20.11
N MET A 360 -43.76 -34.71 -20.22
CA MET A 360 -43.07 -35.49 -21.26
C MET A 360 -41.91 -36.27 -20.65
N VAL A 361 -41.66 -37.45 -21.21
CA VAL A 361 -40.82 -38.50 -20.62
C VAL A 361 -39.40 -38.43 -21.22
N PHE A 362 -38.37 -38.35 -20.38
CA PHE A 362 -36.97 -38.51 -20.80
C PHE A 362 -36.16 -39.38 -19.83
N GLU A 363 -36.37 -40.68 -19.99
CA GLU A 363 -35.34 -41.71 -20.20
C GLU A 363 -33.86 -41.40 -19.78
N GLY A 364 -33.44 -42.01 -18.67
CA GLY A 364 -32.22 -42.84 -18.59
C GLY A 364 -30.82 -42.24 -18.80
N GLY A 365 -30.05 -42.13 -17.70
CA GLY A 365 -28.58 -41.99 -17.72
C GLY A 365 -27.99 -42.09 -16.30
N PRO A 366 -27.07 -43.03 -15.99
CA PRO A 366 -26.74 -43.38 -14.61
C PRO A 366 -25.62 -42.53 -13.97
N GLY A 367 -25.68 -42.37 -12.65
CA GLY A 367 -24.67 -41.65 -11.87
C GLY A 367 -23.37 -42.44 -11.63
N GLY A 368 -22.26 -41.72 -11.53
CA GLY A 368 -20.99 -42.22 -11.02
C GLY A 368 -20.77 -41.77 -9.57
N GLY A 369 -20.65 -42.72 -8.64
CA GLY A 369 -20.17 -42.46 -7.29
C GLY A 369 -18.63 -42.42 -7.23
N PRO A 370 -18.03 -41.81 -6.18
CA PRO A 370 -16.59 -41.74 -6.04
C PRO A 370 -15.99 -43.09 -5.65
N GLN A 371 -14.95 -43.54 -6.37
CA GLN A 371 -14.16 -44.71 -5.98
C GLN A 371 -12.80 -44.30 -5.43
N ASN A 372 -12.50 -44.84 -4.25
CA ASN A 372 -11.24 -44.73 -3.54
C ASN A 372 -10.50 -46.08 -3.62
N GLN A 373 -9.27 -46.10 -4.16
CA GLN A 373 -8.25 -47.16 -4.06
C GLN A 373 -6.96 -46.60 -4.72
N GLN A 374 -5.88 -46.36 -4.00
CA GLN A 374 -4.86 -47.33 -3.54
C GLN A 374 -4.06 -48.03 -4.66
N GLY A 375 -2.79 -47.64 -4.79
CA GLY A 375 -1.66 -48.57 -4.87
C GLY A 375 -1.00 -48.82 -6.24
N GLY A 376 0.32 -48.58 -6.30
CA GLY A 376 1.21 -49.18 -7.31
C GLY A 376 2.25 -48.23 -7.92
N PRO A 377 3.57 -48.43 -7.69
CA PRO A 377 4.65 -47.72 -8.38
C PRO A 377 5.25 -48.53 -9.54
N ALA A 378 5.77 -47.87 -10.58
CA ALA A 378 6.86 -48.35 -11.44
C ALA A 378 7.43 -47.25 -12.35
N ASP A 379 8.76 -47.15 -12.36
CA ASP A 379 9.69 -46.86 -13.46
C ASP A 379 9.48 -45.67 -14.43
N GLY A 380 10.54 -44.85 -14.54
CA GLY A 380 10.70 -43.72 -15.46
C GLY A 380 11.96 -42.91 -15.14
#